data_AF-B7GRB8-F1
#
_entry.id   AF-B7GRB8-F1
#
_cell.length_a   1.000
_cell.length_b   1.000
_cell.length_c   1.000
_cell.angle_alpha   90.00
_cell.angle_beta   90.00
_cell.angle_gamma   90.00
#
_symmetry.space_group_name_H-M   'P 1'
#
loop_
_entity.id
_entity.type
_entity.pdbx_description
1 polymer ?
#
loop_
_entity_poly.entity_id
_entity_poly.type
_entity_poly.pdbx_seq_one_letter_code
_entity_poly.pdbx_strand_id
1 'polypeptide(L)' 'MEDNQPKRGMTGDCDCGCSTSVARTEEDFTLYRKAVERLHDDDGTRLTGEEVFGAGYTPVDDGYKPEFE' A
#
# COMPACT_ATOMS: atom_id res chain seq x y z
N MET A 1 9.47 31.70 -35.79
CA MET A 1 9.02 30.48 -35.10
C MET A 1 10.10 30.19 -34.07
N GLU A 2 9.88 30.62 -32.84
CA GLU A 2 10.89 30.58 -31.78
C GLU A 2 10.67 29.35 -30.90
N ASP A 3 11.75 28.61 -30.70
CA ASP A 3 11.86 27.38 -29.91
C ASP A 3 11.36 27.57 -28.47
N ASN A 4 10.35 26.77 -28.09
CA ASN A 4 9.87 26.65 -26.71
C ASN A 4 10.62 25.51 -26.01
N GLN A 5 11.86 25.77 -25.61
CA GLN A 5 12.57 24.89 -24.69
C GLN A 5 12.22 25.23 -23.24
N PRO A 6 11.86 24.25 -22.39
CA PRO A 6 11.66 24.49 -20.97
C PRO A 6 13.02 24.70 -20.31
N LYS A 7 13.22 25.91 -19.75
CA LYS A 7 14.41 26.26 -18.98
C LYS A 7 14.49 25.34 -17.75
N ARG A 8 15.55 24.52 -17.67
CA ARG A 8 15.94 23.79 -16.45
C ARG A 8 16.19 24.81 -15.34
N GLY A 9 15.20 25.01 -14.48
CA GLY A 9 15.31 25.83 -13.27
C GLY A 9 15.91 25.03 -12.12
N MET A 10 16.99 25.60 -11.55
CA MET A 10 17.55 25.39 -10.21
C MET A 10 17.28 24.03 -9.52
N THR A 11 18.26 23.13 -9.55
CA THR A 11 18.55 22.27 -8.40
C THR A 11 19.06 23.16 -7.27
N GLY A 12 18.16 23.59 -6.39
CA GLY A 12 18.54 24.10 -5.08
C GLY A 12 18.96 22.93 -4.21
N ASP A 13 20.14 23.01 -3.62
CA ASP A 13 20.64 22.05 -2.65
C ASP A 13 19.71 22.05 -1.43
N CYS A 14 18.84 21.05 -1.35
CA CYS A 14 17.99 20.82 -0.18
C CYS A 14 18.72 19.86 0.77
N ASP A 15 19.24 20.39 1.88
CA ASP A 15 19.66 19.65 3.09
C ASP A 15 18.44 19.01 3.79
N CYS A 16 17.68 18.18 3.08
CA CYS A 16 16.51 17.51 3.63
C CYS A 16 16.47 16.07 3.14
N GLY A 17 17.27 15.21 3.77
CA GLY A 17 17.01 13.77 3.90
C GLY A 17 16.41 13.04 2.70
N CYS A 18 16.86 13.33 1.47
CA CYS A 18 16.28 12.83 0.20
C CYS A 18 16.47 11.32 -0.04
N SER A 19 16.87 10.54 0.96
CA SER A 19 17.02 9.09 0.84
C SER A 19 15.74 8.31 1.20
N THR A 20 14.73 8.95 1.80
CA THR A 20 13.51 8.26 2.28
C THR A 20 12.28 8.50 1.40
N SER A 21 12.29 9.51 0.52
CA SER A 21 11.13 9.83 -0.34
C SER A 21 10.97 8.86 -1.50
N VAL A 22 12.06 8.47 -2.16
CA VAL A 22 12.03 7.56 -3.31
C VAL A 22 11.56 6.16 -2.90
N ALA A 23 12.07 5.63 -1.78
CA ALA A 23 11.67 4.32 -1.25
C ALA A 23 10.17 4.27 -0.88
N ARG A 24 9.65 5.32 -0.23
CA ARG A 24 8.20 5.43 0.08
C ARG A 24 7.34 5.45 -1.18
N THR A 25 7.77 6.17 -2.21
CA THR A 25 6.99 6.22 -3.46
C THR A 25 6.94 4.86 -4.17
N GLU A 26 8.03 4.09 -4.17
CA GLU A 26 8.03 2.74 -4.77
C GLU A 26 7.18 1.73 -3.99
N GLU A 27 7.17 1.82 -2.64
CA GLU A 27 6.28 1.02 -1.79
C GLU A 27 4.80 1.34 -2.04
N ASP A 28 4.47 2.63 -2.17
CA ASP A 28 3.11 3.10 -2.47
C ASP A 28 2.62 2.63 -3.84
N PHE A 29 3.47 2.66 -4.87
CA PHE A 29 3.11 2.12 -6.21
C PHE A 29 2.90 0.61 -6.19
N THR A 30 3.71 -0.13 -5.43
CA THR A 30 3.57 -1.59 -5.31
C THR A 30 2.28 -1.95 -4.59
N LEU A 31 1.92 -1.19 -3.54
CA LEU A 31 0.67 -1.38 -2.81
C LEU A 31 -0.55 -1.03 -3.68
N TYR A 32 -0.50 0.08 -4.42
CA TYR A 32 -1.56 0.48 -5.35
C TYR A 32 -1.83 -0.61 -6.40
N ARG A 33 -0.78 -1.14 -7.02
CA ARG A 33 -0.93 -2.22 -8.02
C ARG A 33 -1.60 -3.45 -7.43
N LYS A 34 -1.19 -3.88 -6.23
CA LYS A 34 -1.82 -5.02 -5.53
C LYS A 34 -3.30 -4.76 -5.21
N ALA A 35 -3.66 -3.53 -4.86
CA ALA A 35 -5.05 -3.16 -4.60
C ALA A 35 -5.89 -3.20 -5.88
N VAL A 36 -5.35 -2.72 -7.01
CA VAL A 36 -6.01 -2.76 -8.31
C VAL A 36 -6.19 -4.19 -8.82
N GLU A 37 -5.17 -5.04 -8.70
CA GLU A 37 -5.24 -6.47 -9.02
C GLU A 37 -6.34 -7.16 -8.20
N ARG A 38 -6.39 -6.93 -6.88
CA ARG A 38 -7.48 -7.46 -6.04
C ARG A 38 -8.84 -6.95 -6.48
N LEU A 39 -8.98 -5.67 -6.81
CA LEU A 39 -10.27 -5.12 -7.24
C LEU A 39 -10.79 -5.76 -8.55
N HIS A 40 -9.88 -6.08 -9.47
CA HIS A 40 -10.25 -6.65 -10.77
C HIS A 40 -10.42 -8.16 -10.75
N ASP A 41 -9.61 -8.86 -9.97
CA ASP A 41 -9.54 -10.33 -9.96
C ASP A 41 -10.31 -10.96 -8.78
N ASP A 42 -10.84 -10.17 -7.84
CA ASP A 42 -11.70 -10.66 -6.76
C ASP A 42 -13.08 -11.07 -7.31
N ASP A 43 -13.37 -12.36 -7.21
CA ASP A 43 -14.64 -12.97 -7.62
C ASP A 43 -15.73 -12.87 -6.54
N GLY A 44 -15.42 -12.24 -5.41
CA GLY A 44 -16.32 -12.05 -4.28
C GLY A 44 -16.52 -13.32 -3.43
N THR A 45 -15.73 -14.37 -3.66
CA THR A 45 -15.80 -15.60 -2.87
C THR A 45 -15.49 -15.30 -1.41
N ARG A 46 -16.45 -15.61 -0.53
CA ARG A 46 -16.26 -15.50 0.92
C ARG A 46 -15.67 -16.80 1.45
N LEU A 47 -14.40 -16.75 1.85
CA LEU A 47 -13.76 -17.87 2.52
C LEU A 47 -14.23 -17.95 3.98
N THR A 48 -14.45 -19.17 4.43
CA THR A 48 -14.72 -19.52 5.83
C THR A 48 -13.44 -19.39 6.66
N GLY A 49 -13.61 -19.27 7.98
CA GLY A 49 -12.45 -19.27 8.89
C GLY A 49 -11.62 -20.55 8.78
N GLU A 50 -12.25 -21.69 8.48
CA GLU A 50 -11.54 -22.95 8.23
C GLU A 50 -10.68 -22.91 6.96
N GLU A 51 -11.17 -22.32 5.87
CA GLU A 51 -10.40 -22.18 4.63
C GLU A 51 -9.23 -21.20 4.77
N VAL A 52 -9.37 -20.17 5.60
CA VAL A 52 -8.33 -19.14 5.83
C VAL A 52 -7.29 -19.60 6.86
N PHE A 53 -7.74 -20.17 7.98
CA PHE A 53 -6.89 -20.48 9.13
C PHE A 53 -6.62 -21.98 9.33
N GLY A 54 -7.40 -22.85 8.69
CA GLY A 54 -7.35 -24.30 8.83
C GLY A 54 -8.31 -24.85 9.91
N ALA A 55 -8.76 -26.09 9.73
CA ALA A 55 -9.73 -26.78 10.60
C ALA A 55 -9.29 -26.93 12.08
N GLY A 56 -7.99 -26.82 12.35
CA GLY A 56 -7.42 -26.93 13.69
C GLY A 56 -7.09 -25.58 14.34
N TYR A 57 -7.42 -24.46 13.69
CA TYR A 57 -7.12 -23.15 14.26
C TYR A 57 -8.00 -22.89 15.49
N THR A 58 -7.34 -22.70 16.63
CA THR A 58 -7.98 -22.23 17.86
C THR A 58 -7.56 -20.78 18.07
N PRO A 59 -8.47 -19.80 17.93
CA PRO A 59 -8.15 -18.41 18.24
C PRO A 59 -7.63 -18.31 19.67
N VAL A 60 -6.53 -17.59 19.86
CA VAL A 60 -6.07 -17.23 21.19
C VAL A 60 -6.95 -16.07 21.66
N ASP A 61 -7.63 -16.26 22.78
CA ASP A 61 -8.26 -15.14 23.48
C ASP A 61 -7.15 -14.26 24.06
N ASP A 62 -6.89 -13.14 23.41
CA ASP A 62 -5.93 -12.13 23.85
C ASP A 62 -6.52 -11.17 24.89
N GLY A 63 -7.76 -11.42 25.33
CA GLY A 63 -8.49 -10.56 26.25
C GLY A 63 -8.98 -9.26 25.62
N TYR A 64 -8.87 -9.10 24.29
CA TYR A 64 -9.38 -7.92 23.61
C TYR A 64 -10.91 -7.93 23.61
N LYS A 65 -11.50 -6.98 24.34
CA LYS A 65 -12.92 -6.65 24.23
C LYS A 65 -13.07 -5.37 23.42
N PRO A 66 -13.72 -5.42 22.25
CA PRO A 66 -14.01 -4.21 21.51
C PRO A 66 -14.94 -3.28 22.30
N GLU A 67 -14.68 -1.97 22.28
CA GLU A 67 -15.44 -0.96 23.03
C GLU A 67 -16.71 -0.47 22.33
N PHE A 68 -17.14 -1.12 21.25
CA PHE A 68 -18.32 -0.69 20.49
C PHE A 68 -19.58 -1.48 20.90
N GLU A 69 -20.68 -0.75 21.13
CA GLU A 69 -22.05 -1.26 21.34
C GLU A 69 -22.75 -1.61 20.01
#